data_AF-A0AAE4Z1T7-F1
#
_entry.id   AF-A0AAE4Z1T7-F1
#
_cell.length_a   1.000
_cell.length_b   1.000
_cell.length_c   1.000
_cell.angle_alpha   90.00
_cell.angle_beta   90.00
_cell.angle_gamma   90.00
#
_symmetry.space_group_name_H-M   'P 1'
#
loop_
_entity.id
_entity.type
_entity.pdbx_description
1 polymer ?
#
loop_
_entity_poly.entity_id
_entity_poly.type
_entity_poly.pdbx_seq_one_letter_code
_entity_poly.pdbx_strand_id
1 'polypeptide(L)'
;MAEFLGTVKLGTFYHRGEELPLPTRPWQSGTYPNALSKRGEGDTPKFSGNISDWTIGDTSSHDNKKLKWVKIKDGDKTLLICDRIVLNSINCDELNSGGYVDGTKITIDGQKYLCRLLSGGNDCRDDNRRYSAGCTPTNNEWDRFICNEDSIKGIPKPNSNDLDCIDDTYKSLDGEHNKLWNWWGSYNWCKEIYKKNSKYRVVRGFKSARYFNDDYDGFYIGNGVGWRPVLEVLNSDNEDSEGNDSRDSNTEDNNPKDTTTKKFLIKQNDNYYTIDNEYIDLGKINTKNDLNNLLDKYGFQDLSLITREFDGKKVHMYKDKNDIWETDSELDMKNVEDDIQLVEENNEKYIKYGFTKCNIPDEIKNINDGKFEVFMKE
;
A
#
# COMPACT_ATOMS: atom_id res chain seq x y z
N MET A 1 10.53 17.08 -2.07
CA MET A 1 9.30 17.62 -1.45
C MET A 1 8.14 17.32 -2.39
N ALA A 2 6.98 16.97 -1.85
CA ALA A 2 5.81 16.65 -2.65
C ALA A 2 5.25 17.92 -3.35
N GLU A 3 4.78 17.75 -4.59
CA GLU A 3 4.25 18.82 -5.43
C GLU A 3 2.84 18.46 -5.91
N PHE A 4 1.91 19.40 -5.75
CA PHE A 4 0.56 19.27 -6.29
C PHE A 4 0.53 19.66 -7.77
N LEU A 5 0.15 18.70 -8.63
CA LEU A 5 0.09 18.88 -10.08
C LEU A 5 -1.32 19.18 -10.60
N GLY A 6 -2.26 19.47 -9.71
CA GLY A 6 -3.66 19.74 -10.05
C GLY A 6 -4.56 18.50 -9.91
N THR A 7 -5.84 18.68 -10.25
CA THR A 7 -6.81 17.59 -10.29
C THR A 7 -7.00 17.10 -11.72
N VAL A 8 -7.12 15.79 -11.93
CA VAL A 8 -7.35 15.19 -13.25
C VAL A 8 -8.60 14.32 -13.24
N LYS A 9 -9.22 14.15 -14.40
CA LYS A 9 -10.28 13.15 -14.63
C LYS A 9 -9.69 12.03 -15.48
N LEU A 10 -9.72 10.81 -14.96
CA LEU A 10 -9.07 9.64 -15.57
C LEU A 10 -9.78 8.38 -15.08
N GLY A 11 -9.95 7.41 -15.96
CA GLY A 11 -10.55 6.12 -15.65
C GLY A 11 -12.02 6.20 -15.29
N THR A 12 -12.65 5.04 -15.23
CA THR A 12 -14.04 4.88 -14.82
C THR A 12 -14.16 3.66 -13.91
N PHE A 13 -15.09 3.71 -12.97
CA PHE A 13 -15.37 2.57 -12.10
C PHE A 13 -16.46 1.71 -12.75
N TYR A 14 -16.21 0.41 -12.82
CA TYR A 14 -17.09 -0.54 -13.48
C TYR A 14 -17.58 -1.60 -12.51
N HIS A 15 -18.80 -2.08 -12.75
CA HIS A 15 -19.31 -3.30 -12.15
C HIS A 15 -19.79 -4.25 -13.24
N ARG A 16 -19.16 -5.42 -13.37
CA ARG A 16 -19.45 -6.43 -14.41
C ARG A 16 -19.42 -5.84 -15.83
N GLY A 17 -18.46 -4.95 -16.08
CA GLY A 17 -18.28 -4.28 -17.37
C GLY A 17 -19.19 -3.06 -17.60
N GLU A 18 -20.15 -2.78 -16.69
CA GLU A 18 -21.00 -1.60 -16.79
C GLU A 18 -20.35 -0.39 -16.12
N GLU A 19 -20.26 0.73 -16.84
CA GLU A 19 -19.72 1.99 -16.34
C GLU A 19 -20.64 2.60 -15.26
N LEU A 20 -20.09 2.84 -14.06
CA LEU A 20 -20.82 3.47 -12.95
C LEU A 20 -20.64 5.00 -12.92
N PRO A 21 -21.65 5.75 -12.43
CA PRO A 21 -21.50 7.19 -12.22
C PRO A 21 -20.50 7.48 -11.10
N LEU A 22 -19.77 8.59 -11.23
CA LEU A 22 -18.97 9.14 -10.14
C LEU A 22 -19.92 9.56 -9.00
N PRO A 23 -19.74 9.06 -7.76
CA PRO A 23 -20.60 9.44 -6.64
C PRO A 23 -20.58 10.96 -6.42
N THR A 24 -21.76 11.59 -6.41
CA THR A 24 -21.90 13.03 -6.16
C THR A 24 -22.06 13.34 -4.67
N ARG A 25 -22.51 12.34 -3.92
CA ARG A 25 -22.67 12.32 -2.46
C ARG A 25 -21.92 11.09 -1.96
N PRO A 26 -20.58 11.16 -1.87
CA PRO A 26 -19.70 10.00 -1.70
C PRO A 26 -19.71 9.44 -0.27
N TRP A 27 -20.90 9.29 0.29
CA TRP A 27 -21.21 8.59 1.52
C TRP A 27 -22.13 7.41 1.27
N GLN A 28 -22.41 6.66 2.33
CA GLN A 28 -23.13 5.39 2.24
C GLN A 28 -24.48 5.56 1.53
N SER A 29 -24.72 4.68 0.55
CA SER A 29 -25.95 4.72 -0.23
C SER A 29 -27.19 4.44 0.62
N GLY A 30 -28.25 5.22 0.39
CA GLY A 30 -29.50 5.11 1.12
C GLY A 30 -29.47 5.68 2.54
N THR A 31 -28.37 6.33 2.93
CA THR A 31 -28.23 6.95 4.26
C THR A 31 -27.64 8.34 4.16
N TYR A 32 -27.74 9.10 5.25
CA TYR A 32 -27.04 10.37 5.41
C TYR A 32 -26.17 10.31 6.68
N PRO A 33 -25.04 11.02 6.72
CA PRO A 33 -24.17 11.00 7.90
C PRO A 33 -24.85 11.65 9.12
N ASN A 34 -24.80 10.99 10.27
CA ASN A 34 -25.42 11.44 11.54
C ASN A 34 -26.91 11.81 11.39
N ALA A 35 -27.31 13.00 11.84
CA ALA A 35 -28.66 13.54 11.74
C ALA A 35 -28.85 14.49 10.54
N LEU A 36 -27.89 14.50 9.60
CA LEU A 36 -27.76 15.54 8.57
C LEU A 36 -28.37 15.13 7.23
N SER A 37 -29.70 15.09 7.20
CA SER A 37 -30.49 14.62 6.04
C SER A 37 -30.70 15.65 4.92
N LYS A 38 -30.53 16.95 5.18
CA LYS A 38 -30.86 18.02 4.23
C LYS A 38 -30.07 17.97 2.91
N ARG A 39 -28.92 17.30 2.90
CA ARG A 39 -28.06 17.13 1.71
C ARG A 39 -28.36 15.86 0.91
N GLY A 40 -29.34 15.06 1.35
CA GLY A 40 -29.78 13.85 0.68
C GLY A 40 -28.97 12.61 1.04
N GLU A 41 -29.45 11.47 0.56
CA GLU A 41 -28.83 10.17 0.78
C GLU A 41 -27.59 9.98 -0.09
N GLY A 42 -26.63 9.19 0.38
CA GLY A 42 -25.42 8.88 -0.36
C GLY A 42 -25.70 8.13 -1.65
N ASP A 43 -24.76 8.21 -2.59
CA ASP A 43 -24.87 7.56 -3.89
C ASP A 43 -23.65 6.72 -4.26
N THR A 44 -22.72 6.47 -3.31
CA THR A 44 -21.62 5.56 -3.56
C THR A 44 -22.12 4.13 -3.76
N PRO A 45 -21.72 3.43 -4.84
CA PRO A 45 -22.02 2.02 -5.05
C PRO A 45 -21.73 1.18 -3.81
N LYS A 46 -22.64 0.24 -3.52
CA LYS A 46 -22.48 -0.71 -2.42
C LYS A 46 -21.91 -2.02 -2.97
N PHE A 47 -20.83 -2.48 -2.35
CA PHE A 47 -20.21 -3.75 -2.69
C PHE A 47 -21.18 -4.91 -2.54
N SER A 48 -21.14 -5.81 -3.51
CA SER A 48 -21.84 -7.09 -3.54
C SER A 48 -21.18 -8.01 -4.57
N GLY A 49 -21.34 -9.32 -4.40
CA GLY A 49 -20.70 -10.30 -5.29
C GLY A 49 -19.21 -10.45 -5.01
N ASN A 50 -18.42 -10.62 -6.07
CA ASN A 50 -16.98 -10.86 -6.00
C ASN A 50 -16.20 -9.58 -6.29
N ILE A 51 -15.07 -9.35 -5.63
CA ILE A 51 -14.19 -8.20 -5.92
C ILE A 51 -13.74 -8.12 -7.38
N SER A 52 -13.58 -9.25 -8.08
CA SER A 52 -13.22 -9.28 -9.50
C SER A 52 -14.28 -8.67 -10.43
N ASP A 53 -15.53 -8.55 -9.97
CA ASP A 53 -16.60 -7.88 -10.72
C ASP A 53 -16.44 -6.34 -10.69
N TRP A 54 -15.61 -5.80 -9.79
CA TRP A 54 -15.44 -4.37 -9.55
C TRP A 54 -14.06 -3.91 -10.00
N THR A 55 -14.01 -3.06 -11.03
CA THR A 55 -12.74 -2.67 -11.66
C THR A 55 -12.67 -1.18 -11.92
N ILE A 56 -11.43 -0.67 -11.95
CA ILE A 56 -11.13 0.64 -12.51
C ILE A 56 -10.52 0.39 -13.88
N GLY A 57 -11.15 0.91 -14.92
CA GLY A 57 -10.73 0.70 -16.31
C GLY A 57 -10.70 2.00 -17.09
N ASP A 58 -10.69 1.87 -18.42
CA ASP A 58 -10.57 2.97 -19.38
C ASP A 58 -11.59 4.09 -19.13
N THR A 59 -11.17 5.31 -19.49
CA THR A 59 -11.93 6.53 -19.24
C THR A 59 -13.19 6.57 -20.11
N SER A 60 -14.35 6.60 -19.47
CA SER A 60 -15.63 6.81 -20.15
C SER A 60 -15.64 8.12 -20.93
N SER A 61 -16.35 8.12 -22.05
CA SER A 61 -16.68 9.35 -22.77
C SER A 61 -17.60 10.28 -21.96
N HIS A 62 -18.35 9.76 -20.99
CA HIS A 62 -19.29 10.50 -20.16
C HIS A 62 -18.60 11.18 -18.97
N ASP A 63 -18.61 12.50 -18.93
CA ASP A 63 -17.90 13.28 -17.90
C ASP A 63 -18.34 12.97 -16.46
N ASN A 64 -19.62 12.61 -16.26
CA ASN A 64 -20.18 12.24 -14.96
C ASN A 64 -19.80 10.82 -14.49
N LYS A 65 -19.06 10.05 -15.29
CA LYS A 65 -18.56 8.71 -14.92
C LYS A 65 -17.04 8.67 -14.71
N LYS A 66 -16.33 9.74 -15.13
CA LYS A 66 -14.88 9.83 -14.98
C LYS A 66 -14.51 9.97 -13.51
N LEU A 67 -13.60 9.12 -13.03
CA LEU A 67 -13.03 9.26 -11.70
C LEU A 67 -12.19 10.54 -11.62
N LYS A 68 -12.22 11.20 -10.47
CA LYS A 68 -11.50 12.45 -10.22
C LYS A 68 -10.40 12.21 -9.21
N TRP A 69 -9.20 12.70 -9.55
CA TRP A 69 -7.98 12.42 -8.81
C TRP A 69 -7.25 13.71 -8.47
N VAL A 70 -6.61 13.73 -7.30
CA VAL A 70 -5.60 14.71 -6.91
C VAL A 70 -4.25 14.15 -7.34
N LYS A 71 -3.56 14.84 -8.26
CA LYS A 71 -2.27 14.39 -8.78
C LYS A 71 -1.14 15.00 -7.97
N ILE A 72 -0.29 14.16 -7.40
CA ILE A 72 0.84 14.56 -6.56
C ILE A 72 2.12 13.91 -7.09
N LYS A 73 3.18 14.70 -7.22
CA LYS A 73 4.53 14.17 -7.45
C LYS A 73 5.27 14.13 -6.12
N ASP A 74 5.73 12.96 -5.69
CA ASP A 74 6.48 12.75 -4.45
C ASP A 74 7.80 12.04 -4.76
N GLY A 75 8.87 12.82 -4.87
CA GLY A 75 10.15 12.32 -5.39
C GLY A 75 9.99 11.84 -6.84
N ASP A 76 10.32 10.58 -7.07
CA ASP A 76 10.21 9.93 -8.39
C ASP A 76 8.82 9.33 -8.64
N LYS A 77 7.96 9.28 -7.60
CA LYS A 77 6.60 8.77 -7.73
C LYS A 77 5.66 9.85 -8.23
N THR A 78 4.79 9.46 -9.16
CA THR A 78 3.58 10.23 -9.48
C THR A 78 2.37 9.46 -8.98
N LEU A 79 1.65 10.06 -8.04
CA LEU A 79 0.46 9.49 -7.42
C LEU A 79 -0.79 10.19 -7.97
N LEU A 80 -1.83 9.42 -8.22
CA LEU A 80 -3.20 9.90 -8.39
C LEU A 80 -4.02 9.37 -7.22
N ILE A 81 -4.43 10.25 -6.32
CA ILE A 81 -5.25 9.88 -5.16
C ILE A 81 -6.70 10.21 -5.50
N CYS A 82 -7.58 9.21 -5.47
CA CYS A 82 -8.98 9.45 -5.78
C CYS A 82 -9.57 10.44 -4.77
N ASP A 83 -10.29 11.44 -5.27
CA ASP A 83 -10.76 12.56 -4.46
C ASP A 83 -11.94 12.18 -3.55
N ARG A 84 -12.41 10.92 -3.62
CA ARG A 84 -13.50 10.33 -2.84
C ARG A 84 -13.41 8.80 -2.79
N ILE A 85 -14.22 8.18 -1.94
CA ILE A 85 -14.46 6.73 -2.03
C ILE A 85 -15.31 6.39 -3.27
N VAL A 86 -15.06 5.24 -3.89
CA VAL A 86 -15.78 4.78 -5.09
C VAL A 86 -16.67 3.56 -4.83
N LEU A 87 -16.45 2.87 -3.71
CA LEU A 87 -17.17 1.67 -3.33
C LEU A 87 -17.33 1.61 -1.80
N ASN A 88 -18.55 1.36 -1.32
CA ASN A 88 -18.89 1.26 0.10
C ASN A 88 -19.22 -0.18 0.52
N SER A 89 -19.17 -0.45 1.83
CA SER A 89 -19.52 -1.76 2.42
C SER A 89 -18.68 -2.93 1.90
N ILE A 90 -17.50 -2.65 1.37
CA ILE A 90 -16.46 -3.65 1.13
C ILE A 90 -15.60 -3.73 2.39
N ASN A 91 -15.24 -4.95 2.78
CA ASN A 91 -14.34 -5.17 3.92
C ASN A 91 -12.87 -5.20 3.44
N CYS A 92 -11.92 -5.00 4.35
CA CYS A 92 -10.50 -4.88 3.97
C CYS A 92 -9.94 -6.22 3.44
N ASP A 93 -10.40 -7.35 3.97
CA ASP A 93 -9.92 -8.66 3.53
C ASP A 93 -10.36 -8.98 2.09
N GLU A 94 -11.52 -8.49 1.65
CA GLU A 94 -11.99 -8.58 0.26
C GLU A 94 -11.21 -7.65 -0.67
N LEU A 95 -10.80 -6.47 -0.20
CA LEU A 95 -9.85 -5.64 -0.95
C LEU A 95 -8.49 -6.33 -1.06
N ASN A 96 -8.06 -7.01 0.01
CA ASN A 96 -6.80 -7.74 0.07
C ASN A 96 -6.82 -8.95 -0.86
N SER A 97 -7.92 -9.70 -0.93
CA SER A 97 -8.07 -10.83 -1.85
C SER A 97 -8.01 -10.40 -3.32
N GLY A 98 -8.44 -9.17 -3.63
CA GLY A 98 -8.25 -8.53 -4.93
C GLY A 98 -6.85 -7.90 -5.15
N GLY A 99 -5.95 -7.99 -4.17
CA GLY A 99 -4.60 -7.40 -4.18
C GLY A 99 -4.56 -5.88 -3.99
N TYR A 100 -5.69 -5.22 -3.75
CA TYR A 100 -5.79 -3.76 -3.72
C TYR A 100 -5.27 -3.12 -2.42
N VAL A 101 -4.91 -3.90 -1.40
CA VAL A 101 -4.26 -3.34 -0.20
C VAL A 101 -2.86 -2.86 -0.58
N ASP A 102 -1.98 -3.78 -0.98
CA ASP A 102 -0.58 -3.45 -1.29
C ASP A 102 -0.40 -2.95 -2.72
N GLY A 103 -1.13 -3.54 -3.66
CA GLY A 103 -1.35 -3.01 -5.00
C GLY A 103 -1.52 -4.06 -6.09
N THR A 104 -2.44 -3.78 -6.99
CA THR A 104 -2.72 -4.57 -8.20
C THR A 104 -2.40 -3.73 -9.43
N LYS A 105 -1.69 -4.32 -10.41
CA LYS A 105 -1.44 -3.65 -11.69
C LYS A 105 -2.74 -3.53 -12.48
N ILE A 106 -3.08 -2.32 -12.91
CA ILE A 106 -4.21 -2.04 -13.79
C ILE A 106 -3.75 -1.22 -14.99
N THR A 107 -4.56 -1.21 -16.05
CA THR A 107 -4.34 -0.35 -17.22
C THR A 107 -5.54 0.55 -17.41
N ILE A 108 -5.29 1.84 -17.61
CA ILE A 108 -6.31 2.84 -17.94
C ILE A 108 -5.79 3.64 -19.13
N ASP A 109 -6.56 3.65 -20.21
CA ASP A 109 -6.24 4.36 -21.46
C ASP A 109 -4.85 3.98 -22.00
N GLY A 110 -4.46 2.71 -21.85
CA GLY A 110 -3.15 2.18 -22.25
C GLY A 110 -1.99 2.47 -21.29
N GLN A 111 -2.17 3.31 -20.27
CA GLN A 111 -1.16 3.55 -19.24
C GLN A 111 -1.32 2.56 -18.09
N LYS A 112 -0.22 1.95 -17.67
CA LYS A 112 -0.17 1.02 -16.52
C LYS A 112 -0.03 1.79 -15.20
N TYR A 113 -0.71 1.29 -14.18
CA TYR A 113 -0.69 1.84 -12.83
C TYR A 113 -0.62 0.72 -11.79
N LEU A 114 -0.01 1.01 -10.63
CA LEU A 114 -0.23 0.21 -9.42
C LEU A 114 -1.41 0.80 -8.65
N CYS A 115 -2.53 0.09 -8.59
CA CYS A 115 -3.74 0.50 -7.89
C CYS A 115 -3.80 -0.09 -6.49
N ARG A 116 -3.91 0.76 -5.47
CA ARG A 116 -3.80 0.36 -4.05
C ARG A 116 -4.55 1.27 -3.08
N LEU A 117 -4.50 0.96 -1.79
CA LEU A 117 -4.95 1.85 -0.70
C LEU A 117 -3.91 2.92 -0.34
N LEU A 118 -4.33 4.00 0.32
CA LEU A 118 -3.43 4.97 0.96
C LEU A 118 -2.80 4.38 2.23
N SER A 119 -1.58 4.77 2.55
CA SER A 119 -1.08 4.62 3.91
C SER A 119 -1.76 5.62 4.85
N GLY A 120 -2.25 5.13 5.98
CA GLY A 120 -2.93 5.89 7.02
C GLY A 120 -2.21 5.93 8.36
N GLY A 121 -1.04 5.26 8.46
CA GLY A 121 -0.37 4.99 9.74
C GLY A 121 -1.00 3.81 10.48
N ASN A 122 -0.30 3.25 11.47
CA ASN A 122 -0.69 2.05 12.22
C ASN A 122 -0.98 2.30 13.71
N ASP A 123 -0.79 3.53 14.22
CA ASP A 123 -1.18 3.91 15.59
C ASP A 123 -1.49 5.40 15.69
N CYS A 124 -2.34 5.81 16.63
CA CYS A 124 -2.62 7.22 16.89
C CYS A 124 -1.41 7.91 17.54
N ARG A 125 -1.14 9.20 17.22
CA ARG A 125 -0.01 9.93 17.83
C ARG A 125 -0.24 10.32 19.29
N ASP A 126 -1.48 10.32 19.76
CA ASP A 126 -1.82 10.67 21.13
C ASP A 126 -2.98 9.84 21.72
N ASP A 127 -3.12 9.93 23.03
CA ASP A 127 -3.99 9.12 23.86
C ASP A 127 -5.49 9.49 23.68
N ASN A 128 -5.77 10.64 23.06
CA ASN A 128 -7.12 11.06 22.67
C ASN A 128 -7.44 10.49 21.27
N ARG A 129 -7.40 9.16 21.20
CA ARG A 129 -7.38 8.22 20.05
C ARG A 129 -8.21 8.56 18.81
N ARG A 130 -9.20 9.44 18.92
CA ARG A 130 -10.23 9.65 17.90
C ARG A 130 -10.07 10.96 17.14
N TYR A 131 -9.53 12.02 17.76
CA TYR A 131 -9.63 13.38 17.19
C TYR A 131 -8.34 14.17 17.16
N SER A 132 -7.22 13.60 17.58
CA SER A 132 -6.02 14.38 17.81
C SER A 132 -4.80 13.87 17.02
N ALA A 133 -4.18 14.87 16.40
CA ALA A 133 -2.94 14.94 15.64
C ALA A 133 -2.43 13.68 14.91
N GLY A 134 -3.08 13.25 13.82
CA GLY A 134 -2.44 12.33 12.85
C GLY A 134 -2.10 10.93 13.41
N CYS A 135 -1.39 10.15 12.60
CA CYS A 135 -1.02 8.77 12.89
C CYS A 135 0.50 8.58 12.80
N THR A 136 1.00 7.54 13.46
CA THR A 136 2.38 7.06 13.31
C THR A 136 2.42 5.90 12.31
N PRO A 137 3.48 5.78 11.49
CA PRO A 137 4.54 6.76 11.31
C PRO A 137 4.01 8.05 10.67
N THR A 138 4.64 9.19 10.97
CA THR A 138 4.15 10.53 10.57
C THR A 138 4.29 10.82 9.08
N ASN A 139 5.01 9.97 8.36
CA ASN A 139 5.21 10.05 6.92
C ASN A 139 4.16 9.26 6.10
N ASN A 140 3.04 8.86 6.71
CA ASN A 140 1.94 8.21 5.99
C ASN A 140 1.24 9.17 5.01
N GLU A 141 0.70 8.63 3.93
CA GLU A 141 0.15 9.40 2.81
C GLU A 141 -1.12 10.18 3.20
N TRP A 142 -1.94 9.64 4.11
CA TRP A 142 -3.12 10.34 4.59
C TRP A 142 -2.74 11.66 5.27
N ASP A 143 -1.80 11.62 6.21
CA ASP A 143 -1.38 12.82 6.94
C ASP A 143 -0.61 13.79 6.03
N ARG A 144 0.30 13.26 5.22
CA ARG A 144 1.10 14.08 4.30
C ARG A 144 0.25 14.78 3.24
N PHE A 145 -0.72 14.08 2.65
CA PHE A 145 -1.43 14.56 1.46
C PHE A 145 -2.86 15.00 1.75
N ILE A 146 -3.65 14.20 2.47
CA ILE A 146 -5.04 14.55 2.77
C ILE A 146 -5.05 15.63 3.86
N CYS A 147 -4.44 15.39 5.02
CA CYS A 147 -4.33 16.42 6.06
C CYS A 147 -3.37 17.57 5.67
N ASN A 148 -2.59 17.39 4.59
CA ASN A 148 -1.63 18.34 4.07
C ASN A 148 -0.61 18.83 5.12
N GLU A 149 -0.10 17.91 5.95
CA GLU A 149 0.94 18.21 6.95
C GLU A 149 2.25 18.65 6.28
N ASP A 150 2.54 18.12 5.08
CA ASP A 150 3.68 18.52 4.24
C ASP A 150 3.58 19.97 3.73
N SER A 151 2.44 20.64 3.93
CA SER A 151 2.22 22.03 3.48
C SER A 151 2.39 22.20 1.97
N ILE A 152 1.94 21.21 1.20
CA ILE A 152 1.98 21.19 -0.26
C ILE A 152 1.19 22.39 -0.79
N LYS A 153 1.87 23.24 -1.55
CA LYS A 153 1.28 24.45 -2.13
C LYS A 153 0.14 24.09 -3.08
N GLY A 154 -1.01 24.74 -2.91
CA GLY A 154 -2.19 24.54 -3.76
C GLY A 154 -3.18 23.50 -3.24
N ILE A 155 -2.80 22.71 -2.22
CA ILE A 155 -3.75 21.86 -1.49
C ILE A 155 -4.28 22.66 -0.29
N PRO A 156 -5.61 22.85 -0.14
CA PRO A 156 -6.18 23.50 1.03
C PRO A 156 -5.81 22.71 2.30
N LYS A 157 -5.51 23.41 3.40
CA LYS A 157 -5.34 22.75 4.70
C LYS A 157 -6.68 22.62 5.40
N PRO A 158 -6.89 21.56 6.21
CA PRO A 158 -8.04 21.48 7.11
C PRO A 158 -8.11 22.73 8.02
N ASN A 159 -9.27 23.37 8.08
CA ASN A 159 -9.55 24.41 9.08
C ASN A 159 -10.08 23.80 10.39
N SER A 160 -10.40 24.62 11.38
CA SER A 160 -10.90 24.13 12.68
C SER A 160 -12.12 23.22 12.56
N ASN A 161 -13.10 23.55 11.70
CA ASN A 161 -14.30 22.72 11.54
C ASN A 161 -13.99 21.36 10.89
N ASP A 162 -12.95 21.29 10.03
CA ASP A 162 -12.51 20.04 9.41
C ASP A 162 -11.78 19.13 10.41
N LEU A 163 -11.19 19.73 11.44
CA LEU A 163 -10.39 19.07 12.46
C LEU A 163 -11.23 18.64 13.68
N ASP A 164 -12.30 19.37 13.96
CA ASP A 164 -13.30 19.03 14.97
C ASP A 164 -14.14 17.83 14.52
N CYS A 165 -14.81 17.16 15.47
CA CYS A 165 -15.79 16.14 15.13
C CYS A 165 -16.93 16.77 14.31
N ILE A 166 -17.37 16.06 13.27
CA ILE A 166 -18.50 16.38 12.40
C ILE A 166 -19.60 17.10 13.20
N ASP A 167 -19.74 18.39 12.92
CA ASP A 167 -20.74 19.24 13.54
C ASP A 167 -22.10 19.03 12.88
N ASP A 168 -23.17 19.42 13.56
CA ASP A 168 -24.54 19.37 13.02
C ASP A 168 -24.84 20.52 12.03
N THR A 169 -23.80 21.19 11.50
CA THR A 169 -23.93 22.46 10.77
C THR A 169 -23.32 22.45 9.36
N TYR A 170 -22.93 21.28 8.84
CA TYR A 170 -22.35 21.07 7.50
C TYR A 170 -21.09 21.88 7.18
N LYS A 171 -20.47 22.57 8.15
CA LYS A 171 -19.36 23.49 7.87
C LYS A 171 -18.14 22.76 7.32
N SER A 172 -17.85 21.57 7.85
CA SER A 172 -16.79 20.70 7.31
C SER A 172 -17.17 20.07 5.98
N LEU A 173 -18.44 19.75 5.73
CA LEU A 173 -18.90 19.28 4.42
C LEU A 173 -18.66 20.33 3.34
N ASP A 174 -19.05 21.58 3.61
CA ASP A 174 -19.01 22.70 2.66
C ASP A 174 -17.64 23.42 2.64
N GLY A 175 -16.68 22.99 3.47
CA GLY A 175 -15.34 23.55 3.56
C GLY A 175 -14.48 23.24 2.33
N GLU A 176 -13.57 24.16 1.99
CA GLU A 176 -12.66 24.02 0.83
C GLU A 176 -11.82 22.74 0.88
N HIS A 177 -11.42 22.32 2.09
CA HIS A 177 -10.66 21.09 2.28
C HIS A 177 -11.47 19.85 1.88
N ASN A 178 -12.71 19.74 2.33
CA ASN A 178 -13.57 18.60 1.99
C ASN A 178 -14.08 18.66 0.54
N LYS A 179 -14.25 19.85 -0.07
CA LYS A 179 -14.55 19.97 -1.51
C LYS A 179 -13.47 19.33 -2.39
N LEU A 180 -12.22 19.32 -1.93
CA LEU A 180 -11.15 18.60 -2.61
C LEU A 180 -11.18 17.10 -2.28
N TRP A 181 -11.32 16.72 -1.01
CA TRP A 181 -10.98 15.36 -0.57
C TRP A 181 -12.15 14.43 -0.21
N ASN A 182 -13.38 14.95 -0.12
CA ASN A 182 -14.60 14.20 0.21
C ASN A 182 -14.40 13.13 1.31
N TRP A 183 -13.71 13.49 2.39
CA TRP A 183 -13.47 12.58 3.53
C TRP A 183 -14.67 12.56 4.49
N TRP A 184 -15.53 13.58 4.43
CA TRP A 184 -16.68 13.74 5.31
C TRP A 184 -17.76 12.68 5.05
N GLY A 185 -18.28 12.09 6.13
CA GLY A 185 -19.41 11.15 6.05
C GLY A 185 -19.07 9.73 5.59
N SER A 186 -17.79 9.43 5.35
CA SER A 186 -17.31 8.10 4.94
C SER A 186 -15.99 7.75 5.60
N TYR A 187 -15.88 6.52 6.09
CA TYR A 187 -14.60 5.97 6.51
C TYR A 187 -13.85 5.41 5.29
N ASN A 188 -12.54 5.50 5.32
CA ASN A 188 -11.67 5.11 4.20
C ASN A 188 -10.74 4.03 4.71
N TRP A 189 -10.70 2.88 4.05
CA TRP A 189 -9.70 1.86 4.33
C TRP A 189 -8.30 2.38 4.02
N CYS A 190 -7.36 2.08 4.92
CA CYS A 190 -5.94 2.29 4.74
C CYS A 190 -5.22 0.94 4.66
N LYS A 191 -3.97 0.98 4.18
CA LYS A 191 -3.13 -0.22 3.99
C LYS A 191 -2.84 -0.96 5.29
N GLU A 192 -2.73 -0.22 6.38
CA GLU A 192 -2.12 -0.70 7.61
C GLU A 192 -3.08 -1.54 8.46
N ILE A 193 -2.49 -2.57 9.05
CA ILE A 193 -3.03 -3.27 10.21
C ILE A 193 -2.76 -2.43 11.46
N TYR A 194 -3.71 -2.40 12.39
CA TYR A 194 -3.52 -1.67 13.63
C TYR A 194 -2.42 -2.29 14.49
N LYS A 195 -1.48 -1.46 14.95
CA LYS A 195 -0.27 -1.89 15.66
C LYS A 195 -0.55 -2.69 16.92
N LYS A 196 -1.60 -2.34 17.69
CA LYS A 196 -1.88 -3.01 18.98
C LYS A 196 -2.79 -4.24 18.84
N ASN A 197 -3.38 -4.46 17.67
CA ASN A 197 -4.23 -5.62 17.43
C ASN A 197 -4.31 -5.93 15.93
N SER A 198 -3.69 -7.04 15.53
CA SER A 198 -3.62 -7.48 14.13
C SER A 198 -4.97 -7.85 13.50
N LYS A 199 -6.01 -8.02 14.32
CA LYS A 199 -7.39 -8.20 13.84
C LYS A 199 -7.95 -6.92 13.22
N TYR A 200 -7.50 -5.76 13.70
CA TYR A 200 -8.07 -4.49 13.29
C TYR A 200 -7.30 -3.85 12.15
N ARG A 201 -8.04 -3.09 11.34
CA ARG A 201 -7.54 -2.37 10.18
C ARG A 201 -7.72 -0.89 10.41
N VAL A 202 -6.82 -0.11 9.84
CA VAL A 202 -6.87 1.34 9.99
C VAL A 202 -7.90 1.94 9.05
N VAL A 203 -8.76 2.80 9.61
CA VAL A 203 -9.63 3.67 8.84
C VAL A 203 -9.44 5.14 9.18
N ARG A 204 -9.67 5.98 8.18
CA ARG A 204 -9.54 7.45 8.30
C ARG A 204 -10.79 8.17 7.78
N GLY A 205 -10.98 9.42 8.21
CA GLY A 205 -12.07 10.30 7.73
C GLY A 205 -13.39 10.15 8.50
N PHE A 206 -14.51 10.37 7.81
CA PHE A 206 -15.88 10.42 8.32
C PHE A 206 -16.17 11.61 9.26
N LYS A 207 -15.57 11.62 10.45
CA LYS A 207 -15.87 12.63 11.49
C LYS A 207 -14.96 13.84 11.41
N SER A 208 -13.73 13.66 10.97
CA SER A 208 -12.71 14.72 10.90
C SER A 208 -11.70 14.32 9.83
N ALA A 209 -11.07 15.29 9.18
CA ALA A 209 -10.01 15.05 8.20
C ALA A 209 -8.87 14.20 8.79
N ARG A 210 -8.61 14.33 10.09
CA ARG A 210 -7.57 13.60 10.84
C ARG A 210 -8.11 12.46 11.70
N TYR A 211 -9.39 12.11 11.57
CA TYR A 211 -10.00 11.07 12.39
C TYR A 211 -9.32 9.73 12.15
N PHE A 212 -8.93 9.07 13.24
CA PHE A 212 -8.37 7.73 13.24
C PHE A 212 -9.35 6.79 13.93
N ASN A 213 -9.53 5.59 13.38
CA ASN A 213 -10.20 4.51 14.08
C ASN A 213 -9.55 3.17 13.73
N ASP A 214 -9.38 2.40 14.78
CA ASP A 214 -8.61 1.18 14.91
C ASP A 214 -9.44 0.05 15.53
N ASP A 215 -10.76 0.23 15.66
CA ASP A 215 -11.67 -0.75 16.26
C ASP A 215 -12.44 -1.57 15.20
N TYR A 216 -12.10 -1.47 13.91
CA TYR A 216 -12.77 -2.23 12.84
C TYR A 216 -11.96 -3.46 12.42
N ASP A 217 -12.58 -4.63 12.54
CA ASP A 217 -11.96 -5.86 12.04
C ASP A 217 -11.98 -5.93 10.51
N GLY A 218 -11.13 -6.81 9.96
CA GLY A 218 -11.01 -7.02 8.52
C GLY A 218 -12.30 -7.44 7.83
N PHE A 219 -13.29 -7.96 8.58
CA PHE A 219 -14.61 -8.38 8.12
C PHE A 219 -15.69 -7.30 8.23
N TYR A 220 -15.38 -6.15 8.81
CA TYR A 220 -16.37 -5.12 9.09
C TYR A 220 -16.90 -4.48 7.80
N ILE A 221 -18.23 -4.49 7.64
CA ILE A 221 -18.95 -3.95 6.47
C ILE A 221 -19.91 -2.79 6.81
N GLY A 222 -19.91 -2.31 8.06
CA GLY A 222 -20.83 -1.29 8.58
C GLY A 222 -20.38 0.17 8.39
N ASN A 223 -21.23 1.12 8.78
CA ASN A 223 -20.95 2.58 8.93
C ASN A 223 -20.36 3.35 7.73
N GLY A 224 -20.51 2.89 6.49
CA GLY A 224 -19.99 3.63 5.33
C GLY A 224 -18.47 3.66 5.27
N VAL A 225 -17.82 2.56 5.67
CA VAL A 225 -16.41 2.30 5.33
C VAL A 225 -16.33 1.86 3.86
N GLY A 226 -15.37 2.43 3.15
CA GLY A 226 -15.26 2.22 1.71
C GLY A 226 -13.84 2.33 1.16
N TRP A 227 -13.75 2.02 -0.12
CA TRP A 227 -12.52 2.01 -0.90
C TRP A 227 -12.28 3.37 -1.57
N ARG A 228 -11.16 3.99 -1.23
CA ARG A 228 -10.57 5.14 -1.94
C ARG A 228 -9.29 4.66 -2.64
N PRO A 229 -9.29 4.51 -3.98
CA PRO A 229 -8.11 4.03 -4.69
C PRO A 229 -7.02 5.11 -4.82
N VAL A 230 -5.78 4.64 -4.91
CA VAL A 230 -4.59 5.39 -5.30
C VAL A 230 -3.97 4.69 -6.48
N LEU A 231 -3.56 5.46 -7.49
CA LEU A 231 -2.76 4.96 -8.61
C LEU A 231 -1.34 5.49 -8.49
N GLU A 232 -0.35 4.60 -8.47
CA GLU A 232 1.03 4.98 -8.79
C GLU A 232 1.25 4.81 -10.30
N VAL A 233 1.73 5.85 -10.96
CA VAL A 233 2.10 5.77 -12.38
C VAL A 233 3.29 4.83 -12.54
N LEU A 234 3.15 3.81 -13.39
CA LEU A 234 4.25 2.93 -13.76
C LEU A 234 4.84 3.42 -15.08
N ASN A 235 6.10 3.87 -15.07
CA ASN A 235 6.76 4.31 -16.30
C ASN A 235 6.95 3.11 -17.24
N SER A 236 6.61 3.31 -18.52
CA SER A 236 6.75 2.31 -19.60
C SER A 236 8.20 1.86 -19.81
N ASP A 237 9.18 2.61 -19.29
CA ASP A 237 10.60 2.40 -19.53
C ASP A 237 11.18 1.13 -18.88
N ASN A 238 10.34 0.28 -18.26
CA ASN A 238 10.73 -1.02 -17.69
C ASN A 238 9.84 -2.20 -18.11
N GLU A 239 8.96 -2.07 -19.11
CA GLU A 239 8.12 -3.19 -19.54
C GLU A 239 8.02 -3.30 -21.06
N ASP A 240 9.08 -3.83 -21.69
CA ASP A 240 8.97 -4.55 -22.97
C ASP A 240 9.70 -5.89 -22.85
N SER A 241 8.94 -6.96 -22.60
CA SER A 241 9.03 -8.23 -23.32
C SER A 241 8.11 -9.31 -22.71
N GLU A 242 6.80 -9.07 -22.77
CA GLU A 242 5.85 -10.19 -22.81
C GLU A 242 5.21 -10.28 -24.19
N GLY A 243 5.87 -11.11 -25.00
CA GLY A 243 5.27 -12.08 -25.92
C GLY A 243 4.06 -11.66 -26.75
N ASN A 244 4.32 -11.05 -27.91
CA ASN A 244 3.43 -11.23 -29.04
C ASN A 244 3.88 -12.50 -29.77
N ASP A 245 3.17 -13.60 -29.52
CA ASP A 245 3.44 -14.91 -30.09
C ASP A 245 2.93 -14.95 -31.53
N SER A 246 3.81 -14.64 -32.49
CA SER A 246 3.60 -14.93 -33.91
C SER A 246 4.63 -15.94 -34.38
N ARG A 247 4.08 -17.11 -34.73
CA ARG A 247 4.72 -18.28 -35.35
C ARG A 247 5.70 -17.89 -36.45
N ASP A 248 6.94 -18.39 -36.37
CA ASP A 248 7.48 -19.25 -37.42
C ASP A 248 8.78 -19.99 -37.04
N SER A 249 8.75 -21.29 -37.38
CA SER A 249 9.79 -22.30 -37.64
C SER A 249 11.26 -22.13 -37.15
N ASN A 250 11.67 -23.17 -36.41
CA ASN A 250 12.92 -23.96 -36.51
C ASN A 250 14.27 -23.22 -36.52
N THR A 251 15.00 -23.30 -35.40
CA THR A 251 16.32 -23.99 -35.35
C THR A 251 16.73 -24.23 -33.90
N GLU A 252 17.35 -25.39 -33.68
CA GLU A 252 17.92 -25.85 -32.42
C GLU A 252 19.05 -24.90 -31.97
N ASP A 253 18.94 -24.37 -30.75
CA ASP A 253 20.13 -24.12 -29.94
C ASP A 253 19.77 -24.22 -28.46
N ASN A 254 20.40 -25.19 -27.80
CA ASN A 254 20.31 -25.42 -26.37
C ASN A 254 21.03 -24.29 -25.64
N ASN A 255 20.29 -23.34 -25.09
CA ASN A 255 20.79 -22.50 -24.02
C ASN A 255 19.62 -22.22 -23.05
N PRO A 256 19.69 -22.64 -21.77
CA PRO A 256 18.67 -22.23 -20.82
C PRO A 256 18.74 -20.70 -20.73
N LYS A 257 17.63 -20.04 -21.05
CA LYS A 257 17.45 -18.59 -20.86
C LYS A 257 17.58 -18.32 -19.36
N ASP A 258 18.80 -17.99 -18.93
CA ASP A 258 19.09 -17.49 -17.59
C ASP A 258 18.56 -16.05 -17.53
N THR A 259 17.30 -15.91 -17.10
CA THR A 259 16.77 -14.61 -16.69
C THR A 259 17.28 -14.36 -15.27
N THR A 260 18.54 -13.94 -15.14
CA THR A 260 19.11 -13.55 -13.85
C THR A 260 18.40 -12.29 -13.36
N THR A 261 17.43 -12.47 -12.46
CA THR A 261 16.92 -11.40 -11.62
C THR A 261 18.09 -10.83 -10.82
N LYS A 262 18.32 -9.52 -10.91
CA LYS A 262 19.40 -8.86 -10.16
C LYS A 262 19.15 -9.04 -8.66
N LYS A 263 20.10 -9.70 -8.00
CA LYS A 263 20.11 -9.90 -6.54
C LYS A 263 21.21 -9.06 -5.92
N PHE A 264 20.94 -8.54 -4.73
CA PHE A 264 21.78 -7.60 -4.02
C PHE A 264 22.17 -8.12 -2.62
N LEU A 265 23.34 -7.69 -2.13
CA LEU A 265 23.76 -7.81 -0.73
C LEU A 265 24.37 -6.48 -0.28
N ILE A 266 24.30 -6.20 1.02
CA ILE A 266 24.99 -5.06 1.63
C ILE A 266 26.35 -5.52 2.13
N LYS A 267 27.38 -4.68 2.02
CA LYS A 267 28.70 -4.94 2.60
C LYS A 267 29.10 -3.82 3.55
N GLN A 268 29.48 -4.18 4.77
CA GLN A 268 30.03 -3.27 5.79
C GLN A 268 31.18 -3.94 6.54
N ASN A 269 32.30 -3.23 6.74
CA ASN A 269 33.46 -3.71 7.51
C ASN A 269 33.90 -5.15 7.16
N ASP A 270 33.97 -5.45 5.86
CA ASP A 270 34.32 -6.76 5.27
C ASP A 270 33.29 -7.89 5.40
N ASN A 271 32.18 -7.67 6.11
CA ASN A 271 31.07 -8.61 6.20
C ASN A 271 30.01 -8.30 5.15
N TYR A 272 29.29 -9.33 4.71
CA TYR A 272 28.13 -9.23 3.85
C TYR A 272 26.86 -9.40 4.67
N TYR A 273 25.81 -8.68 4.29
CA TYR A 273 24.53 -8.66 4.98
C TYR A 273 23.40 -8.80 3.97
N THR A 274 22.36 -9.55 4.34
CA THR A 274 21.07 -9.46 3.66
C THR A 274 20.16 -8.51 4.42
N ILE A 275 19.22 -7.90 3.69
CA ILE A 275 18.19 -7.00 4.22
C ILE A 275 16.78 -7.50 3.89
N ASP A 276 16.68 -8.70 3.31
CA ASP A 276 15.40 -9.34 3.02
C ASP A 276 14.82 -9.88 4.32
N ASN A 277 13.94 -9.07 4.95
CA ASN A 277 13.23 -9.35 6.19
C ASN A 277 13.98 -9.12 7.51
N GLU A 278 15.24 -8.65 7.50
CA GLU A 278 16.03 -8.20 8.67
C GLU A 278 17.44 -7.77 8.23
N TYR A 279 18.21 -7.06 9.07
CA TYR A 279 19.63 -6.79 8.82
C TYR A 279 20.53 -7.94 9.35
N ILE A 280 20.78 -8.96 8.53
CA ILE A 280 21.42 -10.22 8.97
C ILE A 280 22.88 -10.29 8.51
N ASP A 281 23.82 -10.48 9.44
CA ASP A 281 25.24 -10.72 9.15
C ASP A 281 25.43 -12.13 8.55
N LEU A 282 25.94 -12.19 7.32
CA LEU A 282 26.28 -13.41 6.59
C LEU A 282 27.78 -13.74 6.68
N GLY A 283 28.55 -12.89 7.35
CA GLY A 283 29.98 -13.05 7.60
C GLY A 283 30.88 -12.59 6.45
N LYS A 284 32.15 -12.95 6.55
CA LYS A 284 33.21 -12.60 5.58
C LYS A 284 33.26 -13.61 4.47
N ILE A 285 33.50 -13.12 3.24
CA ILE A 285 33.65 -13.97 2.06
C ILE A 285 35.00 -13.73 1.42
N ASN A 286 35.73 -14.81 1.15
CA ASN A 286 37.09 -14.77 0.61
C ASN A 286 37.17 -15.19 -0.87
N THR A 287 36.09 -15.70 -1.47
CA THR A 287 36.06 -16.15 -2.87
C THR A 287 34.85 -15.64 -3.64
N LYS A 288 34.98 -15.47 -4.97
CA LYS A 288 33.87 -15.05 -5.85
C LYS A 288 32.76 -16.10 -5.91
N ASN A 289 33.09 -17.38 -5.82
CA ASN A 289 32.11 -18.47 -5.91
C ASN A 289 31.19 -18.49 -4.68
N ASP A 290 31.75 -18.30 -3.49
CA ASP A 290 30.99 -18.22 -2.24
C ASP A 290 30.07 -16.98 -2.23
N LEU A 291 30.53 -15.86 -2.78
CA LEU A 291 29.71 -14.65 -2.93
C LEU A 291 28.51 -14.87 -3.86
N ASN A 292 28.72 -15.55 -4.99
CA ASN A 292 27.62 -15.89 -5.90
C ASN A 292 26.60 -16.82 -5.23
N ASN A 293 27.06 -17.83 -4.47
CA ASN A 293 26.16 -18.72 -3.72
C ASN A 293 25.34 -17.94 -2.68
N LEU A 294 25.96 -16.98 -1.99
CA LEU A 294 25.27 -16.11 -1.03
C LEU A 294 24.28 -15.16 -1.70
N LEU A 295 24.63 -14.59 -2.86
CA LEU A 295 23.71 -13.79 -3.68
C LEU A 295 22.52 -14.62 -4.16
N ASP A 296 22.76 -15.87 -4.60
CA ASP A 296 21.67 -16.75 -5.04
C ASP A 296 20.74 -17.15 -3.89
N LYS A 297 21.29 -17.38 -2.70
CA LYS A 297 20.53 -17.86 -1.54
C LYS A 297 19.85 -16.76 -0.73
N TYR A 298 20.51 -15.62 -0.52
CA TYR A 298 20.08 -14.57 0.41
C TYR A 298 19.99 -13.18 -0.24
N GLY A 299 20.30 -13.08 -1.53
CA GLY A 299 20.29 -11.80 -2.21
C GLY A 299 18.88 -11.28 -2.42
N PHE A 300 18.67 -10.03 -2.00
CA PHE A 300 17.38 -9.35 -2.11
C PHE A 300 17.24 -8.65 -3.46
N GLN A 301 16.01 -8.41 -3.92
CA GLN A 301 15.75 -7.83 -5.26
C GLN A 301 15.35 -6.35 -5.21
N ASP A 302 14.86 -5.87 -4.07
CA ASP A 302 14.35 -4.52 -3.89
C ASP A 302 15.31 -3.68 -3.02
N LEU A 303 16.04 -2.74 -3.64
CA LEU A 303 16.94 -1.83 -2.93
C LEU A 303 16.22 -0.87 -1.98
N SER A 304 14.91 -0.66 -2.15
CA SER A 304 14.16 0.21 -1.24
C SER A 304 14.08 -0.35 0.19
N LEU A 305 14.32 -1.66 0.38
CA LEU A 305 14.35 -2.31 1.70
C LEU A 305 15.41 -1.71 2.64
N ILE A 306 16.47 -1.08 2.11
CA ILE A 306 17.50 -0.38 2.91
C ILE A 306 16.91 0.71 3.82
N THR A 307 15.75 1.24 3.43
CA THR A 307 15.09 2.37 4.12
C THR A 307 13.85 1.96 4.92
N ARG A 308 13.53 0.65 4.98
CA ARG A 308 12.30 0.17 5.60
C ARG A 308 12.50 -0.26 7.05
N GLU A 309 11.44 -0.08 7.83
CA GLU A 309 11.25 -0.73 9.13
C GLU A 309 10.45 -2.02 8.91
N PHE A 310 10.81 -3.09 9.61
CA PHE A 310 10.12 -4.38 9.53
C PHE A 310 9.40 -4.69 10.85
N ASP A 311 8.10 -5.00 10.74
CA ASP A 311 7.26 -5.47 11.84
C ASP A 311 7.01 -6.98 11.62
N GLY A 312 7.97 -7.80 12.05
CA GLY A 312 7.93 -9.26 11.95
C GLY A 312 8.93 -9.85 10.95
N LYS A 313 9.35 -11.10 11.21
CA LYS A 313 10.34 -11.82 10.42
C LYS A 313 9.61 -12.76 9.48
N LYS A 314 10.11 -12.86 8.25
CA LYS A 314 9.65 -13.84 7.27
C LYS A 314 10.84 -14.70 6.88
N VAL A 315 10.74 -15.99 7.19
CA VAL A 315 11.82 -16.96 7.01
C VAL A 315 11.42 -17.90 5.89
N HIS A 316 12.16 -17.86 4.79
CA HIS A 316 11.93 -18.74 3.64
C HIS A 316 12.13 -20.21 4.01
N MET A 317 11.27 -21.06 3.45
CA MET A 317 11.32 -22.50 3.57
C MET A 317 11.61 -23.13 2.21
N TYR A 318 12.35 -24.23 2.21
CA TYR A 318 12.63 -25.01 1.02
C TYR A 318 12.31 -26.49 1.26
N LYS A 319 12.18 -27.26 0.19
CA LYS A 319 11.97 -28.70 0.31
C LYS A 319 13.30 -29.44 0.35
N ASP A 320 13.44 -30.35 1.30
CA ASP A 320 14.55 -31.30 1.35
C ASP A 320 14.41 -32.38 0.26
N LYS A 321 15.40 -33.28 0.18
CA LYS A 321 15.43 -34.42 -0.76
C LYS A 321 14.26 -35.41 -0.59
N ASN A 322 13.48 -35.31 0.49
CA ASN A 322 12.34 -36.15 0.80
C ASN A 322 11.00 -35.38 0.73
N ASP A 323 10.98 -34.21 0.08
CA ASP A 323 9.80 -33.33 -0.06
C ASP A 323 9.29 -32.71 1.26
N ILE A 324 10.11 -32.69 2.32
CA ILE A 324 9.79 -32.06 3.61
C ILE A 324 10.22 -30.59 3.59
N TRP A 325 9.35 -29.69 4.01
CA TRP A 325 9.67 -28.27 4.13
C TRP A 325 10.57 -28.01 5.35
N GLU A 326 11.75 -27.44 5.12
CA GLU A 326 12.74 -27.07 6.13
C GLU A 326 13.25 -25.63 5.93
N THR A 327 13.98 -25.10 6.91
CA THR A 327 14.64 -23.79 6.82
C THR A 327 16.03 -23.85 7.44
N ASP A 328 16.98 -23.15 6.82
CA ASP A 328 18.37 -23.04 7.30
C ASP A 328 18.58 -21.89 8.27
N SER A 329 17.56 -21.06 8.47
CA SER A 329 17.62 -19.92 9.37
C SER A 329 17.28 -20.36 10.78
N GLU A 330 18.16 -20.06 11.75
CA GLU A 330 17.82 -20.21 13.16
C GLU A 330 16.63 -19.29 13.50
N LEU A 331 15.56 -19.90 14.00
CA LEU A 331 14.43 -19.18 14.57
C LEU A 331 14.81 -18.76 15.99
N ASP A 332 15.03 -17.46 16.20
CA ASP A 332 15.27 -16.94 17.55
C ASP A 332 13.96 -16.88 18.34
N MET A 333 13.61 -18.02 18.95
CA MET A 333 12.40 -18.18 19.74
C MET A 333 12.34 -17.27 20.98
N LYS A 334 13.43 -16.59 21.36
CA LYS A 334 13.45 -15.67 22.51
C LYS A 334 12.83 -14.32 22.19
N ASN A 335 12.82 -13.93 20.92
CA ASN A 335 12.33 -12.64 20.45
C ASN A 335 10.98 -12.74 19.73
N VAL A 336 10.39 -13.93 19.68
CA VAL A 336 9.03 -14.14 19.16
C VAL A 336 8.04 -13.50 20.15
N GLU A 337 7.43 -12.39 19.74
CA GLU A 337 6.45 -11.65 20.57
C GLU A 337 4.99 -11.93 20.15
N ASP A 338 4.77 -12.49 18.95
CA ASP A 338 3.44 -12.79 18.39
C ASP A 338 3.35 -14.21 17.79
N ASP A 339 2.17 -14.55 17.25
CA ASP A 339 1.88 -15.83 16.60
C ASP A 339 2.84 -16.16 15.44
N ILE A 340 3.24 -17.43 15.37
CA ILE A 340 4.01 -18.01 14.26
C ILE A 340 3.03 -18.54 13.21
N GLN A 341 3.16 -18.08 11.97
CA GLN A 341 2.29 -18.38 10.85
C GLN A 341 3.08 -19.01 9.69
N LEU A 342 2.47 -19.97 8.99
CA LEU A 342 2.95 -20.41 7.69
C LEU A 342 2.29 -19.56 6.61
N VAL A 343 3.09 -18.90 5.78
CA VAL A 343 2.64 -18.02 4.69
C VAL A 343 3.09 -18.60 3.36
N GLU A 344 2.23 -18.52 2.35
CA GLU A 344 2.53 -18.99 0.98
C GLU A 344 2.30 -17.84 0.00
N GLU A 345 3.36 -17.46 -0.73
CA GLU A 345 3.36 -16.36 -1.69
C GLU A 345 4.20 -16.77 -2.91
N ASN A 346 3.72 -16.54 -4.14
CA ASN A 346 4.44 -16.85 -5.38
C ASN A 346 4.98 -18.30 -5.49
N ASN A 347 4.23 -19.29 -5.00
CA ASN A 347 4.62 -20.71 -4.89
C ASN A 347 5.80 -20.99 -3.93
N GLU A 348 6.18 -20.03 -3.09
CA GLU A 348 7.16 -20.19 -2.02
C GLU A 348 6.47 -20.21 -0.65
N LYS A 349 7.07 -20.91 0.32
CA LYS A 349 6.56 -21.00 1.69
C LYS A 349 7.50 -20.30 2.66
N TYR A 350 6.89 -19.70 3.69
CA TYR A 350 7.61 -18.93 4.69
C TYR A 350 7.03 -19.17 6.08
N ILE A 351 7.90 -19.16 7.09
CA ILE A 351 7.49 -19.01 8.49
C ILE A 351 7.52 -17.51 8.80
N LYS A 352 6.37 -16.93 9.14
CA LYS A 352 6.25 -15.54 9.58
C LYS A 352 5.99 -15.48 11.08
N TYR A 353 6.70 -14.63 11.81
CA TYR A 353 6.44 -14.41 13.23
C TYR A 353 6.75 -12.97 13.63
N GLY A 354 6.01 -12.42 14.60
CA GLY A 354 6.27 -11.08 15.10
C GLY A 354 7.47 -11.05 16.06
N PHE A 355 8.28 -10.00 15.96
CA PHE A 355 9.40 -9.72 16.86
C PHE A 355 9.57 -8.20 17.03
N THR A 356 10.34 -7.77 18.04
CA THR A 356 10.60 -6.36 18.33
C THR A 356 11.15 -5.64 17.08
N LYS A 357 10.48 -4.59 16.62
CA LYS A 357 10.78 -3.79 15.41
C LYS A 357 12.28 -3.75 15.03
N CYS A 358 12.65 -4.29 13.87
CA CYS A 358 13.98 -4.06 13.29
C CYS A 358 13.94 -2.83 12.38
N ASN A 359 14.82 -1.86 12.66
CA ASN A 359 15.00 -0.67 11.84
C ASN A 359 16.33 -0.80 11.07
N ILE A 360 16.26 -1.23 9.80
CA ILE A 360 17.45 -1.44 8.96
C ILE A 360 18.34 -0.18 8.88
N PRO A 361 17.78 1.03 8.68
CA PRO A 361 18.55 2.27 8.81
C PRO A 361 19.37 2.41 10.09
N ASP A 362 18.85 1.97 11.24
CA ASP A 362 19.57 2.09 12.51
C ASP A 362 20.65 1.01 12.63
N GLU A 363 20.39 -0.20 12.16
CA GLU A 363 21.41 -1.27 12.10
C GLU A 363 22.59 -0.91 11.20
N ILE A 364 22.30 -0.32 10.02
CA ILE A 364 23.34 0.18 9.11
C ILE A 364 24.15 1.29 9.78
N LYS A 365 23.51 2.24 10.48
CA LYS A 365 24.19 3.33 11.20
C LYS A 365 25.09 2.82 12.34
N ASN A 366 24.70 1.74 13.00
CA ASN A 366 25.45 1.15 14.10
C ASN A 366 26.81 0.58 13.64
N ILE A 367 26.99 0.34 12.33
CA ILE A 367 28.19 -0.24 11.76
C ILE A 367 28.85 0.76 10.79
N ASN A 368 30.17 0.95 10.92
CA ASN A 368 30.97 1.75 9.99
C ASN A 368 30.43 3.18 9.76
N ASP A 369 29.88 3.80 10.81
CA ASP A 369 29.24 5.13 10.75
C ASP A 369 28.18 5.24 9.63
N GLY A 370 27.46 4.15 9.34
CA GLY A 370 26.43 4.12 8.29
C GLY A 370 26.96 3.97 6.86
N LYS A 371 28.26 3.78 6.66
CA LYS A 371 28.84 3.55 5.34
C LYS A 371 28.70 2.09 4.94
N PHE A 372 28.19 1.85 3.74
CA PHE A 372 28.03 0.52 3.17
C PHE A 372 28.23 0.54 1.65
N GLU A 373 28.50 -0.64 1.10
CA GLU A 373 28.53 -0.90 -0.35
C GLU A 373 27.36 -1.84 -0.71
N VAL A 374 26.83 -1.70 -1.93
CA VAL A 374 25.84 -2.63 -2.49
C VAL A 374 26.55 -3.53 -3.50
N PHE A 375 26.49 -4.84 -3.27
CA PHE A 375 26.98 -5.85 -4.21
C PHE A 375 25.83 -6.43 -5.00
N MET A 376 26.05 -6.67 -6.29
CA MET A 376 25.06 -7.21 -7.21
C MET A 376 25.68 -8.36 -8.01
N LYS A 377 24.88 -9.41 -8.27
CA LYS A 377 25.25 -10.45 -9.24
C LYS A 377 25.09 -9.87 -10.66
N GLU A 378 26.17 -9.81 -11.42
CA GLU A 378 26.16 -9.41 -12.85
C GLU A 378 25.41 -10.40 -13.73
#